data_AF-A0A7X0VWQ2-F1
#
_entry.id   AF-A0A7X0VWQ2-F1
#
_cell.length_a   1.000
_cell.length_b   1.000
_cell.length_c   1.000
_cell.angle_alpha   90.00
_cell.angle_beta   90.00
_cell.angle_gamma   90.00
#
_symmetry.space_group_name_H-M   'P 1'
#
loop_
_entity.id
_entity.type
_entity.pdbx_description
1 polymer ?
#
loop_
_entity_poly.entity_id
_entity_poly.type
_entity_poly.pdbx_seq_one_letter_code
_entity_poly.pdbx_strand_id
1 'polypeptide(L)'
;MAAAEPAPIKPHKIGPPDASSLRPTRQGFIRMRGKTDNGRRWYQEIDLDLATTLVREHAAVVVNRHTIRRLYSNKEFRKLILTRDQYTCRFCGGYGDTIDHVLPRAKGGHTTPDNCVCACNECNQSKADRDLEEFINAVD
;
A
#
# COMPACT_ATOMS: atom_id res chain seq x y z
N MET A 1 -10.07 8.61 20.93
CA MET A 1 -9.07 7.73 21.64
C MET A 1 -7.86 7.56 20.74
N ALA A 2 -6.62 7.78 21.24
CA ALA A 2 -5.42 7.77 20.41
C ALA A 2 -5.31 6.50 19.57
N ALA A 3 -5.44 6.68 18.26
CA ALA A 3 -5.56 5.63 17.31
C ALA A 3 -4.18 4.94 17.22
N ALA A 4 -4.01 3.76 17.81
CA ALA A 4 -2.72 3.08 17.94
C ALA A 4 -1.95 3.04 16.61
N GLU A 5 -0.67 3.40 16.65
CA GLU A 5 0.20 3.30 15.48
C GLU A 5 0.26 1.84 15.01
N PRO A 6 0.13 1.57 13.70
CA PRO A 6 0.20 0.22 13.18
C PRO A 6 1.56 -0.40 13.55
N ALA A 7 1.54 -1.66 13.97
CA ALA A 7 2.76 -2.39 14.30
C ALA A 7 3.73 -2.35 13.11
N PRO A 8 5.06 -2.20 13.36
CA PRO A 8 6.04 -2.15 12.29
C PRO A 8 5.94 -3.40 11.42
N ILE A 9 5.91 -3.19 10.11
CA ILE A 9 5.91 -4.29 9.13
C ILE A 9 7.15 -5.14 9.41
N LYS A 10 6.95 -6.42 9.76
CA LYS A 10 8.07 -7.36 9.85
C LYS A 10 8.78 -7.35 8.50
N PRO A 11 10.08 -7.00 8.43
CA PRO A 11 10.74 -6.87 7.16
C PRO A 11 10.67 -8.21 6.43
N HIS A 12 10.19 -8.17 5.18
CA HIS A 12 10.57 -9.21 4.23
C HIS A 12 12.11 -9.25 4.18
N LYS A 13 12.73 -10.42 3.96
CA LYS A 13 14.20 -10.63 3.90
C LYS A 13 14.87 -9.91 2.70
N ILE A 14 14.53 -8.66 2.49
CA ILE A 14 14.96 -7.78 1.44
C ILE A 14 15.61 -6.63 2.20
N GLY A 15 16.83 -6.26 1.83
CA GLY A 15 17.51 -5.11 2.42
C GLY A 15 16.63 -3.85 2.38
N PRO A 16 17.05 -2.78 3.07
CA PRO A 16 16.26 -1.56 3.16
C PRO A 16 15.82 -1.10 1.76
N PRO A 17 14.56 -0.65 1.59
CA PRO A 17 14.07 -0.25 0.29
C PRO A 17 14.89 0.93 -0.25
N ASP A 18 15.74 0.66 -1.25
CA ASP A 18 16.56 1.67 -1.90
C ASP A 18 16.07 1.92 -3.33
N ALA A 19 15.42 3.07 -3.52
CA ALA A 19 14.98 3.55 -4.82
C ALA A 19 16.03 4.40 -5.55
N SER A 20 17.17 4.72 -4.92
CA SER A 20 18.16 5.69 -5.42
C SER A 20 18.79 5.29 -6.77
N SER A 21 18.75 4.00 -7.11
CA SER A 21 19.26 3.45 -8.36
C SER A 21 18.29 3.54 -9.54
N LEU A 22 17.02 3.91 -9.30
CA LEU A 22 16.01 3.98 -10.36
C LEU A 22 16.26 5.14 -11.32
N ARG A 23 16.16 4.87 -12.61
CA ARG A 23 16.31 5.82 -13.72
C ARG A 23 15.26 5.50 -14.77
N PRO A 24 14.50 6.48 -15.28
CA PRO A 24 13.60 6.26 -16.40
C PRO A 24 14.33 5.68 -17.62
N THR A 25 13.61 4.93 -18.45
CA THR A 25 14.08 4.56 -19.78
C THR A 25 14.25 5.81 -20.65
N ARG A 26 14.79 5.64 -21.87
CA ARG A 26 14.85 6.73 -22.86
C ARG A 26 13.48 7.29 -23.21
N GLN A 27 12.44 6.49 -23.05
CA GLN A 27 11.04 6.85 -23.28
C GLN A 27 10.36 7.46 -22.04
N GLY A 28 11.08 7.63 -20.92
CA GLY A 28 10.58 8.35 -19.74
C GLY A 28 9.83 7.50 -18.70
N PHE A 29 9.83 6.16 -18.80
CA PHE A 29 9.09 5.30 -17.86
C PHE A 29 9.99 4.35 -17.06
N ILE A 30 9.45 3.82 -15.96
CA ILE A 30 9.94 2.63 -15.24
C ILE A 30 9.03 1.45 -15.55
N ARG A 31 9.61 0.29 -15.81
CA ARG A 31 8.85 -0.94 -16.05
C ARG A 31 8.51 -1.59 -14.71
N MET A 32 7.23 -1.70 -14.37
CA MET A 32 6.76 -2.47 -13.22
C MET A 32 6.32 -3.86 -13.67
N ARG A 33 6.67 -4.88 -12.89
CA ARG A 33 6.18 -6.25 -13.10
C ARG A 33 5.60 -6.85 -11.82
N GLY A 34 4.73 -7.83 -11.96
CA GLY A 34 4.19 -8.56 -10.82
C GLY A 34 3.60 -9.91 -11.20
N LYS A 35 2.86 -10.49 -10.25
CA LYS A 35 2.05 -11.69 -10.46
C LYS A 35 0.62 -11.42 -10.01
N THR A 36 -0.34 -12.00 -10.72
CA THR A 36 -1.73 -12.13 -10.28
C THR A 36 -1.84 -13.19 -9.19
N ASP A 37 -3.01 -13.33 -8.57
CA ASP A 37 -3.26 -14.34 -7.53
C ASP A 37 -3.13 -15.79 -8.03
N ASN A 38 -3.34 -16.03 -9.33
CA ASN A 38 -3.09 -17.33 -9.98
C ASN A 38 -1.67 -17.48 -10.56
N GLY A 39 -0.75 -16.56 -10.21
CA GLY A 39 0.66 -16.63 -10.58
C GLY A 39 0.99 -16.15 -12.00
N ARG A 40 0.01 -15.71 -12.80
CA ARG A 40 0.26 -15.14 -14.13
C ARG A 40 1.07 -13.85 -13.99
N ARG A 41 2.10 -13.72 -14.82
CA ARG A 41 2.96 -12.52 -14.84
C ARG A 41 2.27 -11.40 -15.60
N TRP A 42 2.49 -10.18 -15.15
CA TRP A 42 2.03 -8.96 -15.83
C TRP A 42 3.11 -7.89 -15.80
N TYR A 43 2.96 -6.90 -16.68
CA TYR A 43 3.84 -5.74 -16.83
C TYR A 43 3.02 -4.46 -16.98
N GLN A 44 3.58 -3.35 -16.52
CA GLN A 44 3.01 -2.01 -16.66
C GLN A 44 4.15 -1.00 -16.79
N GLU A 45 3.92 0.06 -17.55
CA GLU A 45 4.81 1.23 -17.60
C GLU A 45 4.26 2.29 -16.64
N ILE A 46 5.11 2.79 -15.75
CA ILE A 46 4.78 3.80 -14.74
C ILE A 46 5.83 4.90 -14.73
N ASP A 47 5.52 6.06 -14.18
CA ASP A 47 6.51 7.12 -13.98
C ASP A 47 7.50 6.79 -12.84
N LEU A 48 8.57 7.61 -12.74
CA LEU A 48 9.62 7.45 -11.74
C LEU A 48 9.11 7.70 -10.31
N ASP A 49 8.18 8.63 -10.14
CA ASP A 49 7.72 9.08 -8.84
C ASP A 49 6.90 7.96 -8.19
N LEU A 50 5.94 7.40 -8.92
CA LEU A 50 5.19 6.22 -8.51
C LEU A 50 6.13 5.05 -8.22
N ALA A 51 7.11 4.77 -9.09
CA ALA A 51 8.05 3.68 -8.86
C ALA A 51 8.85 3.87 -7.57
N THR A 52 9.27 5.11 -7.30
CA THR A 52 10.00 5.50 -6.08
C THR A 52 9.14 5.31 -4.85
N THR A 53 7.89 5.79 -4.87
CA THR A 53 6.94 5.63 -3.76
C THR A 53 6.67 4.17 -3.47
N LEU A 54 6.40 3.35 -4.50
CA LEU A 54 6.15 1.92 -4.31
C LEU A 54 7.33 1.16 -3.71
N VAL A 55 8.57 1.56 -4.01
CA VAL A 55 9.76 0.96 -3.38
C VAL A 55 9.91 1.44 -1.93
N ARG A 56 9.88 2.75 -1.70
CA ARG A 56 10.06 3.35 -0.36
C ARG A 56 9.03 2.83 0.64
N GLU A 57 7.79 2.70 0.20
CA GLU A 57 6.68 2.22 1.03
C GLU A 57 6.55 0.69 1.02
N HIS A 58 7.61 -0.05 0.69
CA HIS A 58 7.69 -1.52 0.82
C HIS A 58 6.68 -2.32 -0.03
N ALA A 59 6.16 -1.73 -1.11
CA ALA A 59 5.20 -2.39 -2.00
C ALA A 59 5.88 -3.07 -3.21
N ALA A 60 7.10 -2.66 -3.53
CA ALA A 60 7.89 -3.17 -4.63
C ALA A 60 9.39 -3.19 -4.29
N VAL A 61 10.17 -3.88 -5.12
CA VAL A 61 11.63 -3.91 -5.04
C VAL A 61 12.26 -3.58 -6.38
N VAL A 62 13.42 -2.94 -6.35
CA VAL A 62 14.23 -2.70 -7.54
C VAL A 62 14.78 -4.03 -8.06
N VAL A 63 14.57 -4.29 -9.35
CA VAL A 63 15.14 -5.43 -10.08
C VAL A 63 16.39 -5.00 -10.83
N ASN A 64 16.30 -3.84 -11.47
CA ASN A 64 17.40 -3.13 -12.12
C ASN A 64 17.02 -1.65 -12.21
N ARG A 65 17.93 -0.81 -12.71
CA ARG A 65 17.73 0.65 -12.78
C ARG A 65 16.44 1.09 -13.51
N HIS A 66 15.87 0.27 -14.40
CA HIS A 66 14.66 0.59 -15.17
C HIS A 66 13.45 -0.27 -14.79
N THR A 67 13.55 -1.11 -13.76
CA THR A 67 12.51 -2.09 -13.47
C THR A 67 12.33 -2.32 -11.98
N ILE A 68 11.07 -2.22 -11.53
CA ILE A 68 10.64 -2.66 -10.21
C ILE A 68 9.76 -3.90 -10.31
N ARG A 69 9.67 -4.66 -9.21
CA ARG A 69 8.77 -5.81 -9.08
C ARG A 69 7.88 -5.63 -7.86
N ARG A 70 6.55 -5.70 -8.03
CA ARG A 70 5.59 -5.79 -6.92
C ARG A 70 5.90 -7.01 -6.06
N LEU A 71 5.89 -6.81 -4.76
CA LEU A 71 6.18 -7.86 -3.78
C LEU A 71 5.02 -8.82 -3.58
N TYR A 72 3.80 -8.32 -3.71
CA TYR A 72 2.58 -9.03 -3.36
C TYR A 72 1.60 -9.09 -4.53
N SER A 73 0.93 -10.23 -4.65
CA SER A 73 -0.36 -10.31 -5.35
C SER A 73 -1.45 -9.56 -4.56
N ASN A 74 -2.66 -9.42 -5.11
CA ASN A 74 -3.77 -8.78 -4.40
C ASN A 74 -4.15 -9.54 -3.13
N LYS A 75 -4.26 -10.88 -3.22
CA LYS A 75 -4.56 -11.75 -2.08
C LYS A 75 -3.47 -11.71 -1.02
N GLU A 76 -2.20 -11.74 -1.43
CA GLU A 76 -1.06 -11.66 -0.50
C GLU A 76 -1.00 -10.31 0.21
N PHE A 77 -1.20 -9.21 -0.53
CA PHE A 77 -1.25 -7.87 0.03
C PHE A 77 -2.39 -7.74 1.04
N ARG A 78 -3.57 -8.29 0.69
CA ARG A 78 -4.71 -8.26 1.59
C ARG A 78 -4.43 -8.99 2.90
N LYS A 79 -3.86 -10.19 2.79
CA LYS A 79 -3.46 -10.98 3.97
C LYS A 79 -2.40 -10.24 4.81
N LEU A 80 -1.43 -9.59 4.18
CA LEU A 80 -0.38 -8.82 4.86
C LEU A 80 -0.98 -7.75 5.77
N ILE A 81 -1.83 -6.87 5.24
CA ILE A 81 -2.39 -5.75 6.01
C ILE A 81 -3.28 -6.26 7.15
N LEU A 82 -4.21 -7.18 6.85
CA LEU A 82 -5.13 -7.70 7.87
C LEU A 82 -4.39 -8.42 9.01
N THR A 83 -3.35 -9.21 8.68
CA THR A 83 -2.58 -9.92 9.70
C THR A 83 -1.68 -8.97 10.49
N ARG A 84 -1.05 -7.98 9.83
CA ARG A 84 -0.24 -6.95 10.49
C ARG A 84 -1.06 -6.19 11.53
N ASP A 85 -2.28 -5.83 11.17
CA ASP A 85 -3.18 -5.03 12.01
C ASP A 85 -4.06 -5.89 12.92
N GLN A 86 -3.78 -7.20 13.03
CA GLN A 86 -4.51 -8.15 13.88
C GLN A 86 -6.03 -8.13 13.65
N TYR A 87 -6.47 -7.92 12.41
CA TYR A 87 -7.89 -7.77 12.06
C TYR A 87 -8.61 -6.71 12.91
N THR A 88 -7.89 -5.67 13.33
CA THR A 88 -8.43 -4.57 14.13
C THR A 88 -8.62 -3.36 13.23
N CYS A 89 -9.86 -2.86 13.17
CA CYS A 89 -10.22 -1.65 12.42
C CYS A 89 -9.43 -0.46 12.98
N ARG A 90 -8.65 0.20 12.10
CA ARG A 90 -7.84 1.37 12.43
C ARG A 90 -8.64 2.53 13.02
N PHE A 91 -9.92 2.63 12.66
CA PHE A 91 -10.78 3.76 12.95
C PHE A 91 -11.59 3.57 14.24
N CYS A 92 -12.29 2.44 14.40
CA CYS A 92 -13.14 2.20 15.57
C CYS A 92 -12.55 1.23 16.60
N GLY A 93 -11.44 0.55 16.29
CA GLY A 93 -10.84 -0.47 17.15
C GLY A 93 -11.59 -1.81 17.20
N GLY A 94 -12.72 -1.94 16.51
CA GLY A 94 -13.47 -3.21 16.39
C GLY A 94 -12.83 -4.20 15.40
N TYR A 95 -13.48 -5.33 15.17
CA TYR A 95 -13.01 -6.30 14.15
C TYR A 95 -13.13 -5.70 12.74
N GLY A 96 -12.07 -5.84 11.95
CA GLY A 96 -11.98 -5.40 10.56
C GLY A 96 -11.53 -6.53 9.64
N ASP A 97 -12.20 -6.65 8.50
CA ASP A 97 -11.85 -7.59 7.45
C ASP A 97 -11.68 -6.91 6.09
N THR A 98 -11.77 -5.58 5.99
CA THR A 98 -11.45 -4.82 4.78
C THR A 98 -10.13 -4.09 4.90
N ILE A 99 -9.67 -3.55 3.77
CA ILE A 99 -8.51 -2.66 3.72
C ILE A 99 -8.98 -1.34 3.17
N ASP A 100 -8.52 -0.27 3.79
CA ASP A 100 -8.74 1.09 3.34
C ASP A 100 -7.39 1.81 3.18
N HIS A 101 -7.39 2.85 2.36
CA HIS A 101 -6.26 3.76 2.17
C HIS A 101 -6.36 4.92 3.16
N VAL A 102 -5.28 5.19 3.90
CA VAL A 102 -5.20 6.35 4.78
C VAL A 102 -5.31 7.63 3.94
N LEU A 103 -4.36 7.87 3.03
CA LEU A 103 -4.53 8.86 1.96
C LEU A 103 -5.42 8.25 0.86
N PRO A 104 -6.59 8.82 0.53
CA PRO A 104 -7.46 8.26 -0.51
C PRO A 104 -6.79 8.19 -1.88
N ARG A 105 -7.14 7.17 -2.68
CA ARG A 105 -6.61 7.04 -4.06
C ARG A 105 -6.88 8.26 -4.93
N ALA A 106 -8.04 8.90 -4.77
CA ALA A 106 -8.41 10.11 -5.50
C ALA A 106 -7.49 11.30 -5.18
N LYS A 107 -6.79 11.26 -4.04
CA LYS A 107 -5.82 12.27 -3.59
C LYS A 107 -4.37 11.82 -3.74
N GLY A 108 -4.11 10.78 -4.53
CA GLY A 108 -2.76 10.29 -4.81
C GLY A 108 -2.29 9.16 -3.89
N GLY A 109 -3.12 8.65 -2.98
CA GLY A 109 -2.75 7.51 -2.15
C GLY A 109 -2.56 6.22 -2.96
N HIS A 110 -1.48 5.51 -2.69
CA HIS A 110 -1.15 4.27 -3.39
C HIS A 110 -1.43 3.03 -2.55
N THR A 111 -1.59 1.88 -3.20
CA THR A 111 -1.75 0.59 -2.51
C THR A 111 -0.38 0.08 -2.08
N THR A 112 0.01 0.49 -0.89
CA THR A 112 1.30 0.19 -0.25
C THR A 112 1.06 -0.22 1.20
N PRO A 113 1.97 -0.99 1.80
CA PRO A 113 1.93 -1.27 3.23
C PRO A 113 1.77 -0.01 4.09
N ASP A 114 2.46 1.09 3.76
CA ASP A 114 2.47 2.28 4.61
C ASP A 114 1.17 3.09 4.51
N ASN A 115 0.47 3.05 3.36
CA ASN A 115 -0.77 3.78 3.14
C ASN A 115 -2.05 2.94 3.31
N CYS A 116 -1.95 1.62 3.51
CA CYS A 116 -3.12 0.75 3.68
C CYS A 116 -3.23 0.23 5.12
N VAL A 117 -4.46 0.22 5.64
CA VAL A 117 -4.80 -0.23 7.00
C VAL A 117 -5.99 -1.18 7.00
N CYS A 118 -6.12 -1.99 8.03
CA CYS A 118 -7.33 -2.76 8.30
C CYS A 118 -8.50 -1.84 8.69
N ALA A 119 -9.68 -2.10 8.14
CA ALA A 119 -10.92 -1.39 8.44
C ALA A 119 -12.11 -2.37 8.50
N CYS A 120 -13.14 -2.06 9.27
CA CYS A 120 -14.44 -2.73 9.16
C CYS A 120 -15.23 -2.15 7.98
N ASN A 121 -16.21 -2.90 7.46
CA ASN A 121 -17.04 -2.47 6.34
C ASN A 121 -17.74 -1.13 6.60
N GLU A 122 -18.26 -0.92 7.82
CA GLU A 122 -19.01 0.29 8.19
C GLU A 122 -18.13 1.55 8.17
N CYS A 123 -16.95 1.51 8.82
CA CYS A 123 -16.02 2.64 8.80
C CYS A 123 -15.48 2.89 7.39
N ASN A 124 -15.16 1.83 6.64
CA ASN A 124 -14.65 1.96 5.27
C ASN A 124 -15.66 2.64 4.34
N GLN A 125 -16.95 2.28 4.43
CA GLN A 125 -18.02 2.95 3.67
C GLN A 125 -18.21 4.39 4.14
N SER A 126 -18.28 4.62 5.45
CA SER A 126 -18.48 5.96 6.03
C SER A 126 -17.37 6.95 5.67
N LYS A 127 -16.15 6.45 5.45
CA LYS A 127 -15.02 7.25 4.96
C LYS A 127 -15.06 7.43 3.44
N ALA A 128 -15.63 6.52 2.67
CA ALA A 128 -15.81 6.76 1.23
C ALA A 128 -16.70 8.00 0.96
N ASP A 129 -17.63 8.28 1.87
CA ASP A 129 -18.53 9.43 1.81
C ASP A 129 -17.93 10.75 2.34
N ARG A 130 -16.73 10.73 2.96
CA ARG A 130 -16.13 11.88 3.66
C ARG A 130 -14.64 12.03 3.40
N ASP A 131 -14.12 13.24 3.59
CA ASP A 131 -12.69 13.47 3.52
C ASP A 131 -11.96 12.95 4.79
N LEU A 132 -10.69 12.50 4.70
CA LEU A 132 -10.01 11.82 5.83
C LEU A 132 -9.93 12.71 7.09
N GLU A 133 -9.55 13.98 6.92
CA GLU A 133 -9.47 14.95 8.03
C GLU A 133 -10.84 15.22 8.64
N GLU A 134 -11.88 15.30 7.80
CA GLU A 134 -13.27 15.46 8.25
C GLU A 134 -13.76 14.20 8.99
N PHE A 135 -13.37 13.02 8.53
CA PHE A 135 -13.72 11.76 9.16
C PHE A 135 -13.06 11.61 10.53
N ILE A 136 -11.73 11.78 10.63
CA ILE A 136 -10.98 11.64 11.89
C ILE A 136 -11.53 12.60 12.96
N ASN A 137 -11.83 13.85 12.60
CA ASN A 137 -12.37 14.84 13.54
C ASN A 137 -13.83 14.58 13.95
N ALA A 138 -14.57 13.73 13.23
CA ALA A 138 -15.97 13.41 13.50
C ALA A 138 -16.17 12.11 14.31
N VAL A 139 -15.11 11.33 14.56
CA VAL A 139 -15.14 10.09 15.36
C VAL A 139 -14.50 10.22 16.76
N ASP A 140 -14.03 11.41 17.13
CA ASP A 140 -13.58 11.72 18.51
C ASP A 140 -14.72 12.18 19.43
#